data_AF-A0A358L8B9-F1
#
_entry.id   AF-A0A358L8B9-F1
#
_cell.length_a   1.000
_cell.length_b   1.000
_cell.length_c   1.000
_cell.angle_alpha   90.00
_cell.angle_beta   90.00
_cell.angle_gamma   90.00
#
_symmetry.space_group_name_H-M   'P 1'
#
loop_
_entity.id
_entity.type
_entity.pdbx_description
1 polymer ?
#
loop_
_entity_poly.entity_id
_entity_poly.type
_entity_poly.pdbx_seq_one_letter_code
_entity_poly.pdbx_strand_id
1 'polypeptide(L)'
;ADRFNASLSPVLNQSVGGPESFYLYQVGVMASANYWLTDHLLVDGSVFGNLANNYDKFTYNGAPADSSLPRVRTHIRDYVDNNVYVNNLQANYMHYLGNGFYGQVYGGYLETMYGGVGGELLYRPLDSDWAFGVDANYVKQRDWDNMMQFTDYNAKVGNLTAYWRPAFFNHQVLVKASVGQYLAEDKGATLDVSRQFDSGVIVGAYATKTNVSAEEYGEGDFTKGFYISIPMDLFTASPTRGRAQVNWTPLTRDGGQMLGRKYQLYDMTTDRDKDFR
;
A
#
# COMPACT_ATOMS: atom_id res chain seq x y z
N ALA A 1 14.26 18.19 17.51
CA ALA A 1 13.43 16.98 17.37
C ALA A 1 14.33 15.83 16.97
N ASP A 2 14.10 14.62 17.46
CA ASP A 2 14.90 13.46 17.07
C ASP A 2 14.64 13.14 15.60
N ARG A 3 15.65 13.38 14.75
CA ARG A 3 15.61 13.12 13.30
C ARG A 3 15.67 11.63 12.96
N PHE A 4 15.96 10.78 13.94
CA PHE A 4 16.03 9.33 13.80
C PHE A 4 14.91 8.67 14.61
N ASN A 5 14.22 7.72 13.99
CA ASN A 5 13.24 6.88 14.64
C ASN A 5 13.44 5.43 14.24
N ALA A 6 13.46 4.54 15.23
CA ALA A 6 13.47 3.10 15.01
C ALA A 6 12.29 2.47 15.75
N SER A 7 11.69 1.45 15.14
CA SER A 7 10.56 0.74 15.72
C SER A 7 10.64 -0.76 15.41
N LEU A 8 10.06 -1.55 16.31
CA LEU A 8 9.85 -2.97 16.14
C LEU A 8 8.35 -3.22 16.29
N SER A 9 7.71 -3.79 15.27
CA SER A 9 6.27 -4.00 15.25
C SER A 9 5.92 -5.44 14.86
N PRO A 10 5.04 -6.13 15.61
CA PRO A 10 4.48 -7.38 15.14
C PRO A 10 3.61 -7.11 13.92
N VAL A 11 3.65 -8.02 12.95
CA VAL A 11 2.88 -7.94 11.72
C VAL A 11 2.17 -9.26 11.51
N LEU A 12 0.88 -9.18 11.16
CA LEU A 12 0.04 -10.31 10.82
C LEU A 12 -0.58 -10.02 9.45
N ASN A 13 0.01 -10.56 8.40
CA ASN A 13 -0.61 -10.57 7.08
C ASN A 13 -1.60 -11.73 7.04
N GLN A 14 -2.81 -11.49 6.55
CA GLN A 14 -3.84 -12.51 6.40
C GLN A 14 -4.46 -12.40 5.02
N SER A 15 -4.95 -13.52 4.50
CA SER A 15 -5.85 -13.55 3.37
C SER A 15 -6.89 -14.63 3.55
N VAL A 16 -8.12 -14.34 3.12
CA VAL A 16 -9.27 -15.24 3.21
C VAL A 16 -9.85 -15.44 1.82
N GLY A 17 -10.25 -16.67 1.50
CA GLY A 17 -10.98 -16.99 0.27
C GLY A 17 -10.09 -17.40 -0.91
N GLY A 18 -8.99 -18.10 -0.66
CA GLY A 18 -8.28 -18.83 -1.71
C GLY A 18 -9.03 -20.11 -2.11
N PRO A 19 -8.93 -20.55 -3.38
CA PRO A 19 -9.60 -21.77 -3.86
C PRO A 19 -9.12 -23.06 -3.18
N GLU A 20 -7.88 -23.09 -2.66
CA GLU A 20 -7.28 -24.27 -2.02
C GLU A 20 -7.18 -24.17 -0.49
N SER A 21 -6.97 -22.97 0.05
CA SER A 21 -7.03 -22.71 1.49
C SER A 21 -7.90 -21.50 1.75
N PHE A 22 -8.91 -21.70 2.58
CA PHE A 22 -9.83 -20.63 2.97
C PHE A 22 -9.13 -19.53 3.77
N TYR A 23 -7.99 -19.84 4.44
CA TYR A 23 -7.29 -18.90 5.31
C TYR A 23 -5.77 -19.05 5.20
N LEU A 24 -5.11 -17.96 4.81
CA LEU A 24 -3.67 -17.80 4.80
C LEU A 24 -3.25 -16.73 5.82
N TYR A 25 -2.13 -16.96 6.48
CA TYR A 25 -1.53 -16.03 7.42
C TYR A 25 -0.01 -16.07 7.36
N GLN A 26 0.60 -14.92 7.65
CA GLN A 26 2.03 -14.77 7.91
C GLN A 26 2.17 -13.86 9.12
N VAL A 27 2.72 -14.42 10.19
CA VAL A 27 3.09 -13.72 11.41
C VAL A 27 4.58 -13.46 11.38
N GLY A 28 4.96 -12.21 11.60
CA GLY A 28 6.36 -11.81 11.65
C GLY A 28 6.58 -10.59 12.52
N VAL A 29 7.83 -10.16 12.53
CA VAL A 29 8.27 -8.92 13.18
C VAL A 29 8.91 -8.04 12.13
N MET A 30 8.47 -6.79 12.05
CA MET A 30 9.04 -5.77 11.19
C MET A 30 9.90 -4.81 12.02
N ALA A 31 11.19 -4.77 11.72
CA ALA A 31 12.11 -3.75 12.22
C ALA A 31 12.17 -2.62 11.20
N SER A 32 11.85 -1.39 11.62
CA SER A 32 11.85 -0.21 10.76
C SER A 32 12.79 0.85 11.31
N ALA A 33 13.47 1.56 10.41
CA ALA A 33 14.29 2.71 10.72
C ALA A 33 13.98 3.84 9.74
N ASN A 34 13.78 5.04 10.27
CA ASN A 34 13.45 6.25 9.53
C ASN A 34 14.44 7.34 9.95
N TYR A 35 14.99 8.06 8.97
CA TYR A 35 15.95 9.13 9.21
C TYR A 35 15.69 10.34 8.32
N TRP A 36 15.39 11.47 8.94
CA TRP A 36 15.27 12.76 8.29
C TRP A 36 16.66 13.37 8.08
N LEU A 37 17.19 13.25 6.86
CA LEU A 37 18.45 13.86 6.45
C LEU A 37 18.35 15.40 6.44
N THR A 38 17.20 15.89 5.99
CA THR A 38 16.81 17.30 6.01
C THR A 38 15.35 17.38 6.45
N ASP A 39 14.81 18.59 6.58
CA ASP A 39 13.39 18.78 6.91
C ASP A 39 12.45 18.39 5.75
N HIS A 40 13.02 18.03 4.59
CA HIS A 40 12.29 17.63 3.39
C HIS A 40 12.66 16.22 2.91
N LEU A 41 13.80 15.67 3.34
CA LEU A 41 14.34 14.40 2.85
C LEU A 41 14.30 13.33 3.95
N LEU A 42 13.42 12.37 3.75
CA LEU A 42 13.25 11.19 4.60
C LEU A 42 13.84 9.96 3.91
N VAL A 43 14.76 9.28 4.57
CA VAL A 43 15.21 7.95 4.19
C VAL A 43 14.64 6.96 5.16
N ASP A 44 14.04 5.89 4.65
CA ASP A 44 13.44 4.87 5.46
C ASP A 44 13.72 3.47 4.94
N GLY A 45 13.79 2.51 5.85
CA GLY A 45 13.97 1.12 5.52
C GLY A 45 13.30 0.22 6.54
N SER A 46 12.84 -0.93 6.09
CA SER A 46 12.30 -1.97 6.95
C SER A 46 12.73 -3.36 6.53
N VAL A 47 13.02 -4.18 7.54
CA VAL A 47 13.33 -5.61 7.41
C VAL A 47 12.25 -6.38 8.12
N PHE A 48 11.70 -7.38 7.45
CA PHE A 48 10.71 -8.28 7.99
C PHE A 48 11.35 -9.62 8.31
N GLY A 49 11.12 -10.13 9.52
CA GLY A 49 11.44 -11.48 9.93
C GLY A 49 10.17 -12.31 10.08
N ASN A 50 10.06 -13.37 9.30
CA ASN A 50 8.96 -14.33 9.35
C ASN A 50 9.12 -15.24 10.57
N LEU A 51 8.07 -15.36 11.38
CA LEU A 51 8.05 -16.26 12.55
C LEU A 51 7.27 -17.54 12.24
N ALA A 52 6.10 -17.39 11.60
CA ALA A 52 5.23 -18.49 11.25
C ALA A 52 4.32 -18.08 10.09
N ASN A 53 4.16 -18.96 9.12
CA ASN A 53 3.21 -18.77 8.03
C ASN A 53 2.65 -20.12 7.58
N ASN A 54 1.55 -20.10 6.83
CA ASN A 54 0.93 -21.30 6.22
C ASN A 54 0.80 -21.18 4.70
N TYR A 55 1.66 -20.38 4.06
CA TYR A 55 1.63 -20.14 2.62
C TYR A 55 2.14 -21.36 1.81
N ASP A 56 2.82 -22.29 2.47
CA ASP A 56 3.21 -23.60 1.95
C ASP A 56 2.00 -24.46 1.53
N LYS A 57 0.82 -24.22 2.10
CA LYS A 57 -0.43 -24.93 1.79
C LYS A 57 -1.10 -24.48 0.50
N PHE A 58 -0.57 -23.46 -0.18
CA PHE A 58 -1.10 -22.96 -1.44
C PHE A 58 -0.30 -23.56 -2.62
N THR A 59 -0.84 -24.61 -3.21
CA THR A 59 -0.30 -25.30 -4.41
C THR A 59 -0.83 -24.72 -5.72
N TYR A 60 -1.82 -23.83 -5.66
CA TYR A 60 -2.42 -23.19 -6.82
C TYR A 60 -1.43 -22.22 -7.46
N ASN A 61 -1.05 -22.49 -8.71
CA ASN A 61 -0.16 -21.62 -9.49
C ASN A 61 -0.87 -20.39 -10.08
N GLY A 62 -2.04 -20.02 -9.54
CA GLY A 62 -2.54 -18.65 -9.51
C GLY A 62 -3.16 -18.08 -10.79
N ALA A 63 -2.85 -18.63 -11.96
CA ALA A 63 -3.49 -18.22 -13.19
C ALA A 63 -4.42 -19.33 -13.70
N PRO A 64 -5.65 -19.00 -14.11
CA PRO A 64 -6.28 -19.74 -15.20
C PRO A 64 -5.25 -19.93 -16.32
N ALA A 65 -5.20 -21.11 -16.97
CA ALA A 65 -4.24 -21.36 -18.06
C ALA A 65 -4.39 -20.35 -19.24
N ASP A 66 -5.46 -19.55 -19.19
CA ASP A 66 -5.98 -18.57 -20.13
C ASP A 66 -5.92 -17.11 -19.65
N SER A 67 -5.44 -16.79 -18.42
CA SER A 67 -5.24 -15.37 -18.04
C SER A 67 -3.97 -14.81 -18.69
N SER A 68 -4.15 -13.82 -19.56
CA SER A 68 -3.09 -13.09 -20.27
C SER A 68 -2.42 -12.00 -19.41
N LEU A 69 -2.92 -11.75 -18.19
CA LEU A 69 -2.44 -10.68 -17.35
C LEU A 69 -1.06 -10.97 -16.74
N PRO A 70 -0.17 -9.95 -16.68
CA PRO A 70 1.06 -10.07 -15.90
C PRO A 70 0.77 -10.33 -14.43
N ARG A 71 1.57 -11.22 -13.83
CA ARG A 71 1.45 -11.59 -12.41
C ARG A 71 2.13 -10.54 -11.54
N VAL A 72 1.34 -9.65 -10.94
CA VAL A 72 1.82 -8.50 -10.17
C VAL A 72 1.71 -8.69 -8.66
N ARG A 73 0.75 -9.49 -8.19
CA ARG A 73 0.51 -9.83 -6.78
C ARG A 73 0.46 -11.33 -6.52
N THR A 74 0.20 -12.13 -7.55
CA THR A 74 0.10 -13.60 -7.43
C THR A 74 1.40 -14.27 -6.95
N HIS A 75 2.57 -13.66 -7.19
CA HIS A 75 3.87 -14.16 -6.70
C HIS A 75 4.09 -14.03 -5.19
N ILE A 76 3.12 -13.52 -4.42
CA ILE A 76 3.25 -13.31 -2.96
C ILE A 76 3.81 -14.53 -2.21
N ARG A 77 3.46 -15.75 -2.64
CA ARG A 77 3.97 -16.99 -2.03
C ARG A 77 5.49 -17.08 -2.10
N ASP A 78 6.04 -16.80 -3.27
CA ASP A 78 7.47 -16.97 -3.54
C ASP A 78 8.28 -15.95 -2.70
N TYR A 79 7.71 -14.77 -2.42
CA TYR A 79 8.29 -13.82 -1.48
C TYR A 79 8.22 -14.25 -0.02
N VAL A 80 7.09 -14.84 0.41
CA VAL A 80 6.84 -15.23 1.81
C VAL A 80 7.68 -16.44 2.26
N ASP A 81 8.20 -17.24 1.31
CA ASP A 81 9.14 -18.33 1.59
C ASP A 81 10.46 -17.84 2.21
N ASN A 82 10.80 -16.57 2.01
CA ASN A 82 11.95 -15.95 2.66
C ASN A 82 11.70 -15.73 4.16
N ASN A 83 12.58 -16.30 4.99
CA ASN A 83 12.52 -16.12 6.44
C ASN A 83 12.83 -14.70 6.90
N VAL A 84 13.71 -13.98 6.19
CA VAL A 84 14.06 -12.59 6.47
C VAL A 84 14.24 -11.86 5.16
N TYR A 85 13.59 -10.70 5.00
CA TYR A 85 13.71 -9.92 3.77
C TYR A 85 13.59 -8.41 3.99
N VAL A 86 14.18 -7.65 3.07
CA VAL A 86 14.00 -6.19 3.00
C VAL A 86 12.61 -5.90 2.45
N ASN A 87 11.72 -5.45 3.32
CA ASN A 87 10.37 -5.06 2.95
C ASN A 87 10.39 -3.77 2.13
N ASN A 88 11.12 -2.75 2.59
CA ASN A 88 11.30 -1.52 1.82
C ASN A 88 12.63 -0.83 2.17
N LEU A 89 13.13 -0.01 1.26
CA LEU A 89 14.30 0.86 1.45
C LEU A 89 14.19 2.00 0.43
N GLN A 90 13.68 3.14 0.84
CA GLN A 90 13.39 4.25 -0.07
C GLN A 90 13.84 5.60 0.51
N ALA A 91 14.09 6.53 -0.40
CA ALA A 91 14.28 7.95 -0.09
C ALA A 91 13.07 8.72 -0.62
N ASN A 92 12.61 9.69 0.16
CA ASN A 92 11.44 10.49 -0.12
C ASN A 92 11.79 11.96 0.10
N TYR A 93 11.60 12.78 -0.91
CA TYR A 93 11.68 14.23 -0.80
C TYR A 93 10.28 14.81 -0.86
N MET A 94 9.86 15.50 0.19
CA MET A 94 8.53 16.09 0.34
C MET A 94 8.66 17.59 0.51
N HIS A 95 7.75 18.35 -0.08
CA HIS A 95 7.78 19.81 0.03
C HIS A 95 6.38 20.40 -0.05
N TYR A 96 6.10 21.39 0.80
CA TYR A 96 4.90 22.21 0.68
C TYR A 96 5.15 23.32 -0.34
N LEU A 97 4.41 23.31 -1.43
CA LEU A 97 4.58 24.22 -2.57
C LEU A 97 3.79 25.54 -2.39
N GLY A 98 3.04 25.68 -1.30
CA GLY A 98 2.17 26.83 -1.05
C GLY A 98 0.75 26.63 -1.56
N ASN A 99 -0.18 27.45 -1.07
CA ASN A 99 -1.60 27.47 -1.49
C ASN A 99 -2.30 26.10 -1.43
N GLY A 100 -1.97 25.26 -0.44
CA GLY A 100 -2.54 23.92 -0.32
C GLY A 100 -1.95 22.87 -1.27
N PHE A 101 -0.88 23.18 -2.01
CA PHE A 101 -0.16 22.19 -2.82
C PHE A 101 0.97 21.54 -2.04
N TYR A 102 1.04 20.22 -2.09
CA TYR A 102 2.09 19.39 -1.52
C TYR A 102 2.68 18.54 -2.64
N GLY A 103 3.99 18.46 -2.71
CA GLY A 103 4.71 17.65 -3.68
C GLY A 103 5.58 16.62 -2.99
N GLN A 104 5.72 15.46 -3.61
CA GLN A 104 6.61 14.40 -3.17
C GLN A 104 7.27 13.74 -4.37
N VAL A 105 8.56 13.41 -4.24
CA VAL A 105 9.26 12.49 -5.13
C VAL A 105 9.94 11.42 -4.28
N TYR A 106 9.94 10.19 -4.76
CA TYR A 106 10.49 9.06 -4.01
C TYR A 106 11.14 8.04 -4.93
N GLY A 107 12.06 7.28 -4.38
CA GLY A 107 12.73 6.21 -5.10
C GLY A 107 13.46 5.22 -4.21
N GLY A 108 13.65 4.01 -4.74
CA GLY A 108 14.29 2.89 -4.04
C GLY A 108 13.43 1.64 -4.11
N TYR A 109 13.48 0.80 -3.07
CA TYR A 109 12.54 -0.30 -2.86
C TYR A 109 11.31 0.23 -2.16
N LEU A 110 10.24 0.41 -2.93
CA LEU A 110 9.01 1.05 -2.48
C LEU A 110 8.16 0.09 -1.65
N GLU A 111 8.17 -1.18 -2.03
CA GLU A 111 7.51 -2.27 -1.33
C GLU A 111 8.23 -3.60 -1.56
N THR A 112 7.74 -4.67 -0.93
CA THR A 112 8.32 -6.02 -1.00
C THR A 112 8.49 -6.51 -2.44
N MET A 113 7.52 -6.22 -3.30
CA MET A 113 7.46 -6.71 -4.68
C MET A 113 8.00 -5.73 -5.72
N TYR A 114 8.13 -4.45 -5.39
CA TYR A 114 8.44 -3.41 -6.38
C TYR A 114 9.45 -2.41 -5.84
N GLY A 115 10.45 -2.12 -6.67
CA GLY A 115 11.29 -0.94 -6.54
C GLY A 115 11.13 -0.05 -7.75
N GLY A 116 11.49 1.21 -7.62
CA GLY A 116 11.33 2.18 -8.69
C GLY A 116 11.44 3.61 -8.22
N VAL A 117 10.89 4.50 -9.03
CA VAL A 117 10.81 5.94 -8.75
C VAL A 117 9.40 6.43 -9.04
N GLY A 118 8.97 7.44 -8.31
CA GLY A 118 7.67 8.05 -8.52
C GLY A 118 7.57 9.44 -7.91
N GLY A 119 6.45 10.09 -8.20
CA GLY A 119 6.12 11.37 -7.61
C GLY A 119 4.61 11.48 -7.40
N GLU A 120 4.25 12.31 -6.43
CA GLU A 120 2.88 12.64 -6.08
C GLU A 120 2.76 14.16 -5.94
N LEU A 121 1.66 14.70 -6.45
CA LEU A 121 1.24 16.08 -6.21
C LEU A 121 -0.17 16.03 -5.61
N LEU A 122 -0.32 16.63 -4.43
CA LEU A 122 -1.60 16.74 -3.73
C LEU A 122 -2.01 18.20 -3.65
N TYR A 123 -3.23 18.50 -4.09
CA TYR A 123 -3.91 19.75 -3.81
C TYR A 123 -4.96 19.53 -2.72
N ARG A 124 -4.73 20.14 -1.57
CA ARG A 124 -5.59 20.10 -0.39
C ARG A 124 -5.72 21.51 0.20
N PRO A 125 -6.82 22.22 -0.08
CA PRO A 125 -7.08 23.51 0.52
C PRO A 125 -7.21 23.42 2.05
N LEU A 126 -6.88 24.51 2.73
CA LEU A 126 -7.07 24.63 4.18
C LEU A 126 -8.57 24.51 4.53
N ASP A 127 -8.86 23.77 5.61
CA ASP A 127 -10.21 23.55 6.14
C ASP A 127 -11.23 23.04 5.10
N SER A 128 -10.74 22.30 4.09
CA SER A 128 -11.56 21.69 3.06
C SER A 128 -11.80 20.21 3.30
N ASP A 129 -13.02 19.77 3.00
CA ASP A 129 -13.46 18.37 3.03
C ASP A 129 -12.99 17.57 1.82
N TRP A 130 -12.34 18.20 0.84
CA TRP A 130 -11.90 17.53 -0.37
C TRP A 130 -10.44 17.81 -0.70
N ALA A 131 -9.82 16.89 -1.43
CA ALA A 131 -8.49 17.03 -1.99
C ALA A 131 -8.39 16.29 -3.33
N PHE A 132 -7.40 16.65 -4.14
CA PHE A 132 -7.06 15.95 -5.38
C PHE A 132 -5.59 15.59 -5.37
N GLY A 133 -5.27 14.32 -5.58
CA GLY A 133 -3.92 13.80 -5.73
C GLY A 133 -3.70 13.32 -7.16
N VAL A 134 -2.51 13.53 -7.68
CA VAL A 134 -2.04 12.84 -8.89
C VAL A 134 -0.69 12.20 -8.58
N ASP A 135 -0.54 10.95 -8.97
CA ASP A 135 0.72 10.24 -8.85
C ASP A 135 1.12 9.55 -10.15
N ALA A 136 2.43 9.42 -10.33
CA ALA A 136 3.04 8.74 -11.46
C ALA A 136 4.29 8.01 -11.00
N ASN A 137 4.42 6.76 -11.40
CA ASN A 137 5.42 5.82 -10.93
C ASN A 137 5.94 4.98 -12.09
N TYR A 138 7.24 4.75 -12.08
CA TYR A 138 7.89 3.75 -12.92
C TYR A 138 8.55 2.74 -12.01
N VAL A 139 8.04 1.51 -12.04
CA VAL A 139 8.44 0.46 -11.11
C VAL A 139 8.90 -0.79 -11.86
N LYS A 140 9.80 -1.53 -11.22
CA LYS A 140 10.32 -2.80 -11.67
C LYS A 140 10.05 -3.84 -10.58
N GLN A 141 9.54 -4.99 -10.98
CA GLN A 141 9.23 -6.05 -10.03
C GLN A 141 10.54 -6.61 -9.48
N ARG A 142 10.59 -6.82 -8.18
CA ARG A 142 11.74 -7.38 -7.47
C ARG A 142 11.77 -8.88 -7.73
N ASP A 143 12.97 -9.46 -7.73
CA ASP A 143 13.09 -10.90 -7.86
C ASP A 143 12.72 -11.58 -6.53
N TRP A 144 11.95 -12.66 -6.57
CA TRP A 144 11.47 -13.34 -5.36
C TRP A 144 12.54 -14.26 -4.74
N ASP A 145 13.45 -14.80 -5.53
CA ASP A 145 14.57 -15.64 -5.08
C ASP A 145 15.71 -14.77 -4.53
N ASN A 146 15.95 -13.61 -5.15
CA ASN A 146 16.90 -12.62 -4.70
C ASN A 146 16.27 -11.22 -4.69
N MET A 147 15.65 -10.86 -3.57
CA MET A 147 14.93 -9.59 -3.38
C MET A 147 15.77 -8.30 -3.49
N MET A 148 17.09 -8.43 -3.69
CA MET A 148 18.00 -7.33 -4.03
C MET A 148 18.17 -7.13 -5.56
N GLN A 149 17.60 -8.03 -6.36
CA GLN A 149 17.56 -7.97 -7.81
C GLN A 149 16.14 -7.64 -8.30
N PHE A 150 16.03 -7.42 -9.60
CA PHE A 150 14.77 -7.14 -10.28
C PHE A 150 14.55 -8.15 -11.40
N THR A 151 13.30 -8.56 -11.60
CA THR A 151 12.87 -9.35 -12.77
C THR A 151 12.82 -8.47 -14.02
N ASP A 152 12.60 -9.03 -15.21
CA ASP A 152 12.48 -8.21 -16.42
C ASP A 152 11.18 -7.39 -16.51
N TYR A 153 10.23 -7.65 -15.61
CA TYR A 153 8.94 -6.96 -15.60
C TYR A 153 9.06 -5.54 -15.05
N ASN A 154 8.54 -4.58 -15.81
CA ASN A 154 8.41 -3.18 -15.41
C ASN A 154 7.00 -2.70 -15.71
N ALA A 155 6.52 -1.76 -14.92
CA ALA A 155 5.17 -1.21 -15.04
C ALA A 155 5.19 0.31 -14.84
N LYS A 156 4.34 0.99 -15.61
CA LYS A 156 4.00 2.40 -15.40
C LYS A 156 2.69 2.44 -14.64
N VAL A 157 2.69 3.05 -13.46
CA VAL A 157 1.51 3.16 -12.60
C VAL A 157 1.24 4.62 -12.34
N GLY A 158 0.00 5.06 -12.45
CA GLY A 158 -0.33 6.43 -12.13
C GLY A 158 -1.82 6.64 -12.05
N ASN A 159 -2.23 7.44 -11.06
CA ASN A 159 -3.62 7.63 -10.72
C ASN A 159 -3.89 9.11 -10.45
N LEU A 160 -5.09 9.54 -10.85
CA LEU A 160 -5.73 10.75 -10.34
C LEU A 160 -6.73 10.31 -9.28
N THR A 161 -6.59 10.82 -8.06
CA THR A 161 -7.43 10.46 -6.92
C THR A 161 -8.14 11.69 -6.38
N ALA A 162 -9.47 11.61 -6.30
CA ALA A 162 -10.29 12.56 -5.56
C ALA A 162 -10.55 12.02 -4.15
N TYR A 163 -10.42 12.87 -3.16
CA TYR A 163 -10.66 12.56 -1.75
C TYR A 163 -11.82 13.40 -1.26
N TRP A 164 -12.72 12.81 -0.48
CA TRP A 164 -13.84 13.53 0.12
C TRP A 164 -14.17 13.01 1.52
N ARG A 165 -14.26 13.94 2.48
CA ARG A 165 -14.63 13.71 3.88
C ARG A 165 -15.95 14.42 4.19
N PRO A 166 -17.09 13.77 3.97
CA PRO A 166 -18.39 14.40 4.18
C PRO A 166 -18.60 14.91 5.62
N ALA A 167 -18.89 16.20 5.77
CA ALA A 167 -19.20 16.84 7.05
C ALA A 167 -20.40 16.20 7.78
N PHE A 168 -21.39 15.68 7.04
CA PHE A 168 -22.57 15.02 7.63
C PHE A 168 -22.28 13.67 8.30
N PHE A 169 -21.07 13.14 8.13
CA PHE A 169 -20.54 12.00 8.90
C PHE A 169 -19.48 12.43 9.92
N ASN A 170 -19.52 13.68 10.40
CA ASN A 170 -18.52 14.25 11.31
C ASN A 170 -17.09 14.11 10.78
N HIS A 171 -16.91 14.09 9.45
CA HIS A 171 -15.63 13.84 8.77
C HIS A 171 -14.98 12.49 9.12
N GLN A 172 -15.70 11.55 9.75
CA GLN A 172 -15.20 10.21 10.09
C GLN A 172 -15.14 9.28 8.87
N VAL A 173 -15.88 9.59 7.81
CA VAL A 173 -15.88 8.84 6.56
C VAL A 173 -14.93 9.49 5.58
N LEU A 174 -14.15 8.69 4.87
CA LEU A 174 -13.30 9.08 3.76
C LEU A 174 -13.70 8.29 2.52
N VAL A 175 -14.00 9.01 1.45
CA VAL A 175 -14.22 8.45 0.11
C VAL A 175 -13.02 8.79 -0.74
N LYS A 176 -12.34 7.79 -1.29
CA LYS A 176 -11.28 7.96 -2.30
C LYS A 176 -11.78 7.40 -3.63
N ALA A 177 -11.76 8.20 -4.68
CA ALA A 177 -12.08 7.78 -6.03
C ALA A 177 -10.85 7.99 -6.93
N SER A 178 -10.25 6.90 -7.37
CA SER A 178 -9.03 6.89 -8.17
C SER A 178 -9.33 6.45 -9.60
N VAL A 179 -8.70 7.07 -10.58
CA VAL A 179 -8.77 6.68 -12.00
C VAL A 179 -7.36 6.74 -12.59
N GLY A 180 -6.97 5.71 -13.32
CA GLY A 180 -5.63 5.67 -13.93
C GLY A 180 -5.21 4.29 -14.37
N GLN A 181 -3.90 4.06 -14.35
CA GLN A 181 -3.24 2.81 -14.74
C GLN A 181 -2.67 2.11 -13.52
N TYR A 182 -2.91 0.80 -13.42
CA TYR A 182 -2.56 -0.07 -12.30
C TYR A 182 -1.32 -0.92 -12.63
N LEU A 183 -0.87 -1.73 -11.67
CA LEU A 183 0.38 -2.50 -11.79
C LEU A 183 0.40 -3.47 -12.97
N ALA A 184 -0.73 -4.10 -13.31
CA ALA A 184 -0.82 -5.01 -14.46
C ALA A 184 -0.98 -4.25 -15.81
N GLU A 185 -0.67 -2.95 -15.81
CA GLU A 185 -0.82 -2.01 -16.93
C GLU A 185 -2.27 -1.81 -17.42
N ASP A 186 -3.23 -2.35 -16.69
CA ASP A 186 -4.64 -2.16 -16.93
C ASP A 186 -5.11 -0.77 -16.47
N LYS A 187 -6.13 -0.25 -17.15
CA LYS A 187 -6.70 1.08 -16.89
C LYS A 187 -8.08 0.95 -16.30
N GLY A 188 -8.35 1.72 -15.26
CA GLY A 188 -9.63 1.62 -14.57
C GLY A 188 -9.84 2.63 -13.47
N ALA A 189 -10.85 2.35 -12.65
CA ALA A 189 -11.23 3.18 -11.53
C ALA A 189 -11.39 2.35 -10.25
N THR A 190 -10.90 2.90 -9.14
CA THR A 190 -11.07 2.36 -7.79
C THR A 190 -11.93 3.30 -6.98
N LEU A 191 -12.94 2.75 -6.30
CA LEU A 191 -13.67 3.43 -5.25
C LEU A 191 -13.30 2.77 -3.93
N ASP A 192 -12.76 3.55 -2.99
CA ASP A 192 -12.49 3.16 -1.61
C ASP A 192 -13.34 4.03 -0.68
N VAL A 193 -14.04 3.37 0.25
CA VAL A 193 -14.77 4.03 1.32
C VAL A 193 -14.30 3.47 2.64
N SER A 194 -13.86 4.35 3.53
CA SER A 194 -13.41 3.99 4.87
C SER A 194 -14.03 4.87 5.94
N ARG A 195 -14.13 4.33 7.15
CA ARG A 195 -14.56 5.03 8.35
C ARG A 195 -13.47 4.92 9.41
N GLN A 196 -13.05 6.07 9.92
CA GLN A 196 -12.20 6.21 11.09
C GLN A 196 -13.07 6.38 12.34
N PHE A 197 -12.87 5.50 13.32
CA PHE A 197 -13.52 5.58 14.62
C PHE A 197 -12.69 6.42 15.58
N ASP A 198 -13.29 6.88 16.68
CA ASP A 198 -12.61 7.70 17.69
C ASP A 198 -11.45 6.94 18.38
N SER A 199 -11.47 5.59 18.33
CA SER A 199 -10.36 4.73 18.74
C SER A 199 -9.15 4.77 17.80
N GLY A 200 -9.22 5.51 16.69
CA GLY A 200 -8.23 5.51 15.62
C GLY A 200 -8.30 4.30 14.69
N VAL A 201 -9.12 3.29 14.99
CA VAL A 201 -9.38 2.16 14.09
C VAL A 201 -10.00 2.67 12.80
N ILE A 202 -9.50 2.17 11.66
CA ILE A 202 -10.06 2.45 10.34
C ILE A 202 -10.62 1.16 9.78
N VAL A 203 -11.86 1.18 9.32
CA VAL A 203 -12.48 0.07 8.59
C VAL A 203 -12.85 0.58 7.21
N GLY A 204 -12.39 -0.08 6.16
CA GLY A 204 -12.66 0.33 4.79
C GLY A 204 -12.94 -0.84 3.86
N ALA A 205 -13.56 -0.53 2.74
CA ALA A 205 -13.79 -1.45 1.63
C ALA A 205 -13.54 -0.72 0.32
N TYR A 206 -13.04 -1.45 -0.67
CA TYR A 206 -12.77 -0.91 -1.98
C TYR A 206 -13.19 -1.86 -3.10
N ALA A 207 -13.44 -1.28 -4.26
CA ALA A 207 -13.67 -2.01 -5.51
C ALA A 207 -12.96 -1.29 -6.66
N THR A 208 -12.23 -2.05 -7.47
CA THR A 208 -11.53 -1.59 -8.66
C THR A 208 -12.08 -2.28 -9.89
N LYS A 209 -12.58 -1.51 -10.84
CA LYS A 209 -13.00 -2.01 -12.16
C LYS A 209 -12.08 -1.47 -13.23
N THR A 210 -11.55 -2.34 -14.06
CA THR A 210 -10.62 -1.97 -15.14
C THR A 210 -11.13 -2.41 -16.50
N ASN A 211 -10.36 -2.13 -17.55
CA ASN A 211 -10.69 -2.44 -18.94
C ASN A 211 -10.45 -3.92 -19.32
N VAL A 212 -9.95 -4.73 -18.38
CA VAL A 212 -9.70 -6.16 -18.58
C VAL A 212 -11.03 -6.91 -18.62
N SER A 213 -11.14 -7.88 -19.52
CA SER A 213 -12.34 -8.72 -19.65
C SER A 213 -12.53 -9.64 -18.44
N ALA A 214 -13.77 -10.08 -18.17
CA ALA A 214 -14.05 -11.02 -17.08
C ALA A 214 -13.29 -12.36 -17.22
N GLU A 215 -13.04 -12.79 -18.46
CA GLU A 215 -12.27 -14.00 -18.78
C GLU A 215 -10.79 -13.84 -18.38
N GLU A 216 -10.17 -12.70 -18.74
CA GLU A 216 -8.77 -12.41 -18.40
C GLU A 216 -8.57 -12.08 -16.92
N TYR A 217 -9.59 -11.56 -16.25
CA TYR A 217 -9.60 -11.28 -14.81
C TYR A 217 -9.57 -12.56 -13.95
N GLY A 218 -9.98 -13.70 -14.51
CA GLY A 218 -10.13 -14.96 -13.79
C GLY A 218 -11.44 -15.05 -13.01
N GLU A 219 -11.39 -15.20 -11.68
CA GLU A 219 -12.61 -15.28 -10.87
C GLU A 219 -13.28 -13.89 -10.76
N GLY A 220 -14.33 -13.64 -11.54
CA GLY A 220 -15.19 -12.45 -11.45
C GLY A 220 -14.67 -11.21 -12.17
N ASP A 221 -15.48 -10.14 -12.22
CA ASP A 221 -15.27 -9.06 -13.22
C ASP A 221 -14.51 -7.82 -12.69
N PHE A 222 -14.15 -7.81 -11.40
CA PHE A 222 -13.53 -6.66 -10.75
C PHE A 222 -12.83 -7.06 -9.44
N THR A 223 -11.78 -6.32 -9.08
CA THR A 223 -11.08 -6.49 -7.80
C THR A 223 -11.86 -5.83 -6.69
N LYS A 224 -12.00 -6.50 -5.54
CA LYS A 224 -12.65 -5.95 -4.34
C LYS A 224 -11.94 -6.45 -3.10
N GLY A 225 -11.98 -5.65 -2.04
CA GLY A 225 -11.43 -6.03 -0.75
C GLY A 225 -11.97 -5.18 0.37
N PHE A 226 -11.65 -5.58 1.58
CA PHE A 226 -11.85 -4.76 2.77
C PHE A 226 -10.65 -4.85 3.69
N TYR A 227 -10.52 -3.87 4.56
CA TYR A 227 -9.40 -3.78 5.45
C TYR A 227 -9.80 -3.18 6.79
N ILE A 228 -9.10 -3.60 7.83
CA ILE A 228 -9.16 -3.02 9.16
C ILE A 228 -7.74 -2.60 9.53
N SER A 229 -7.55 -1.35 9.86
CA SER A 229 -6.28 -0.83 10.34
C SER A 229 -6.40 -0.36 11.77
N ILE A 230 -5.65 -0.99 12.66
CA ILE A 230 -5.72 -0.81 14.11
C ILE A 230 -4.41 -0.16 14.56
N PRO A 231 -4.44 1.00 15.22
CA PRO A 231 -3.23 1.64 15.71
C PRO A 231 -2.64 0.84 16.89
N MET A 232 -1.31 0.69 16.90
CA MET A 232 -0.59 -0.19 17.83
C MET A 232 -0.41 0.43 19.22
N ASP A 233 -0.65 1.73 19.36
CA ASP A 233 -0.77 2.41 20.65
C ASP A 233 -1.89 1.82 21.51
N LEU A 234 -2.91 1.20 20.91
CA LEU A 234 -3.94 0.43 21.62
C LEU A 234 -3.40 -0.82 22.33
N PHE A 235 -2.22 -1.32 21.93
CA PHE A 235 -1.63 -2.54 22.46
C PHE A 235 -0.31 -2.30 23.21
N THR A 236 0.18 -1.06 23.26
CA THR A 236 1.51 -0.76 23.80
C THR A 236 1.45 0.40 24.80
N ALA A 237 2.21 0.29 25.89
CA ALA A 237 2.28 1.33 26.92
C ALA A 237 3.13 2.55 26.50
N SER A 238 3.76 2.49 25.32
CA SER A 238 4.61 3.56 24.77
C SER A 238 4.00 4.06 23.46
N PRO A 239 3.97 5.38 23.21
CA PRO A 239 3.45 5.92 21.96
C PRO A 239 4.19 5.33 20.76
N THR A 240 3.48 4.58 19.92
CA THR A 240 3.99 4.04 18.66
C THR A 240 3.12 4.53 17.52
N ARG A 241 3.76 4.89 16.39
CA ARG A 241 3.05 5.23 15.15
C ARG A 241 2.71 3.99 14.30
N GLY A 242 3.04 2.80 14.79
CA GLY A 242 2.76 1.54 14.09
C GLY A 242 1.26 1.26 13.98
N ARG A 243 0.84 0.62 12.88
CA ARG A 243 -0.54 0.12 12.71
C ARG A 243 -0.49 -1.37 12.34
N ALA A 244 -1.32 -2.17 12.99
CA ALA A 244 -1.65 -3.52 12.52
C ALA A 244 -2.69 -3.40 11.40
N GLN A 245 -2.51 -4.16 10.32
CA GLN A 245 -3.46 -4.22 9.22
C GLN A 245 -4.00 -5.63 9.09
N VAL A 246 -5.32 -5.74 9.00
CA VAL A 246 -6.03 -6.96 8.61
C VAL A 246 -6.64 -6.68 7.25
N ASN A 247 -6.07 -7.25 6.20
CA ASN A 247 -6.55 -7.08 4.84
C ASN A 247 -7.29 -8.35 4.42
N TRP A 248 -8.50 -8.19 3.90
CA TRP A 248 -9.15 -9.22 3.12
C TRP A 248 -9.20 -8.74 1.67
N THR A 249 -8.15 -9.13 0.94
CA THR A 249 -8.07 -9.02 -0.50
C THR A 249 -7.82 -10.41 -1.07
N PRO A 250 -8.56 -10.83 -2.10
CA PRO A 250 -8.26 -12.07 -2.77
C PRO A 250 -6.86 -12.05 -3.39
N LEU A 251 -6.02 -13.03 -3.04
CA LEU A 251 -4.62 -13.10 -3.50
C LEU A 251 -4.47 -13.63 -4.93
N THR A 252 -5.56 -14.09 -5.55
CA THR A 252 -5.58 -14.68 -6.89
C THR A 252 -5.80 -13.66 -8.01
N ARG A 253 -5.82 -12.35 -7.71
CA ARG A 253 -6.24 -11.31 -8.66
C ARG A 253 -5.14 -10.27 -8.89
N ASP A 254 -4.72 -10.15 -10.14
CA ASP A 254 -3.66 -9.24 -10.59
C ASP A 254 -4.21 -7.92 -11.19
N GLY A 255 -5.46 -7.92 -11.68
CA GLY A 255 -6.11 -6.72 -12.23
C GLY A 255 -6.44 -5.66 -11.18
N GLY A 256 -6.30 -4.38 -11.52
CA GLY A 256 -6.71 -3.26 -10.68
C GLY A 256 -5.88 -3.08 -9.40
N GLN A 257 -4.65 -3.62 -9.38
CA GLN A 257 -3.77 -3.58 -8.22
C GLN A 257 -2.96 -2.28 -8.19
N MET A 258 -3.10 -1.51 -7.11
CA MET A 258 -2.33 -0.28 -6.91
C MET A 258 -0.91 -0.59 -6.41
N LEU A 259 0.02 0.33 -6.67
CA LEU A 259 1.35 0.30 -6.07
C LEU A 259 1.26 0.59 -4.56
N GLY A 260 1.92 -0.25 -3.75
CA GLY A 260 2.00 -0.08 -2.30
C GLY A 260 2.94 1.06 -1.94
N ARG A 261 2.44 2.30 -1.86
CA ARG A 261 3.25 3.47 -1.50
C ARG A 261 3.21 3.70 0.01
N LYS A 262 4.37 3.61 0.68
CA LYS A 262 4.48 3.78 2.14
C LYS A 262 4.05 5.16 2.62
N TYR A 263 4.42 6.20 1.88
CA TYR A 263 4.08 7.60 2.18
C TYR A 263 3.20 8.15 1.07
N GLN A 264 1.93 8.39 1.38
CA GLN A 264 0.99 9.11 0.53
C GLN A 264 0.74 10.49 1.12
N LEU A 265 0.80 11.55 0.29
CA LEU A 265 0.67 12.93 0.77
C LEU A 265 -0.66 13.17 1.47
N TYR A 266 -1.74 12.51 1.03
CA TYR A 266 -3.04 12.67 1.66
C TYR A 266 -3.02 12.22 3.13
N ASP A 267 -2.41 11.08 3.42
CA ASP A 267 -2.37 10.51 4.77
C ASP A 267 -1.43 11.36 5.65
N MET A 268 -0.27 11.78 5.11
CA MET A 268 0.70 12.62 5.81
C MET A 268 0.22 14.04 6.13
N THR A 269 -0.73 14.57 5.35
CA THR A 269 -1.34 15.89 5.59
C THR A 269 -2.59 15.82 6.46
N THR A 270 -3.10 14.61 6.74
CA THR A 270 -4.31 14.38 7.55
C THR A 270 -3.99 14.36 9.03
N ASP A 271 -2.98 13.57 9.40
CA ASP A 271 -2.36 13.70 10.70
C ASP A 271 -1.53 14.98 10.63
N ARG A 272 -1.85 16.02 11.40
CA ARG A 272 -1.02 17.24 11.45
C ARG A 272 0.37 16.85 11.97
N ASP A 273 1.25 16.42 11.07
CA ASP A 273 2.64 16.12 11.35
C ASP A 273 3.30 17.45 11.73
N LYS A 274 3.90 17.48 12.91
CA LYS A 274 4.56 18.69 13.43
C LYS A 274 5.77 19.10 12.58
N ASP A 275 6.19 18.25 11.65
CA ASP A 275 7.37 18.41 10.82
C ASP A 275 7.08 19.09 9.46
N PHE A 276 5.82 19.35 9.10
CA PHE A 276 5.43 20.19 7.95
C PHE A 276 5.25 21.68 8.32
N ARG A 277 6.07 22.20 9.26
CA ARG A 277 6.11 23.63 9.62
C ARG A 277 7.45 24.25 9.28
#